data_AF-A0A2S8UV83-F1
#
_entry.id   AF-A0A2S8UV83-F1
#
_cell.length_a   1.000
_cell.length_b   1.000
_cell.length_c   1.000
_cell.angle_alpha   90.00
_cell.angle_beta   90.00
_cell.angle_gamma   90.00
#
_symmetry.space_group_name_H-M   'P 1'
#
loop_
_entity.id
_entity.type
_entity.pdbx_description
1 polymer ?
#
loop_
_entity_poly.entity_id
_entity_poly.type
_entity_poly.pdbx_seq_one_letter_code
_entity_poly.pdbx_strand_id
1 'polypeptide(L)'
;MKKFSVLSIVLMFVGILLFGLNWIIDGYSEPIVLFSFISFLVGIVLSFIAVAKREKGTLKFISLISFFVVMFLITWFEPFQVLRIITWLKNVS
;
A
#
# COMPACT_ATOMS: atom_id res chain seq x y z
N MET A 1 6.32 18.91 12.95
CA MET A 1 6.85 18.65 11.59
C MET A 1 6.01 17.53 10.99
N LYS A 2 5.47 17.69 9.76
CA LYS A 2 4.53 16.74 9.13
C LYS A 2 5.22 15.49 8.56
N LYS A 3 6.26 14.99 9.23
CA LYS A 3 7.18 13.99 8.68
C LYS A 3 6.48 12.65 8.44
N PHE A 4 5.60 12.25 9.36
CA PHE A 4 4.86 10.98 9.24
C PHE A 4 3.82 11.06 8.12
N SER A 5 3.08 12.17 8.02
CA SER A 5 2.10 12.37 6.94
C SER A 5 2.75 12.48 5.56
N VAL A 6 3.97 13.01 5.44
CA VAL A 6 4.70 13.02 4.15
C VAL A 6 5.22 11.63 3.80
N LEU A 7 5.83 10.91 4.76
CA LEU A 7 6.32 9.56 4.54
C LEU A 7 5.20 8.59 4.14
N SER A 8 4.02 8.70 4.74
CA SER A 8 2.88 7.87 4.38
C SER A 8 2.42 8.10 2.94
N ILE A 9 2.39 9.36 2.49
CA ILE A 9 2.03 9.70 1.10
C ILE A 9 3.08 9.15 0.14
N VAL A 10 4.37 9.32 0.44
CA VAL A 10 5.45 8.76 -0.40
C VAL A 10 5.33 7.24 -0.53
N LEU A 11 5.10 6.54 0.58
CA LEU A 11 4.88 5.08 0.57
C LEU A 11 3.62 4.67 -0.19
N MET A 12 2.57 5.50 -0.17
CA MET A 12 1.38 5.28 -0.98
C MET A 12 1.71 5.34 -2.47
N PHE A 13 2.45 6.38 -2.90
CA PHE A 13 2.88 6.52 -4.28
C PHE A 13 3.79 5.36 -4.71
N VAL A 14 4.76 4.96 -3.86
CA VAL A 14 5.64 3.82 -4.13
C VAL A 14 4.83 2.52 -4.27
N GLY A 15 3.86 2.28 -3.39
CA GLY A 15 3.00 1.09 -3.46
C GLY A 15 2.18 1.05 -4.75
N ILE A 16 1.58 2.18 -5.15
CA ILE A 16 0.82 2.28 -6.40
C ILE A 16 1.73 2.08 -7.62
N LEU A 17 2.94 2.66 -7.61
CA LEU A 17 3.91 2.50 -8.70
C LEU A 17 4.33 1.05 -8.87
N LEU A 18 4.70 0.36 -7.79
CA LEU A 18 5.10 -1.04 -7.84
C LEU A 18 3.94 -1.93 -8.31
N PHE A 19 2.73 -1.67 -7.81
CA PHE A 19 1.55 -2.43 -8.20
C PHE A 19 1.17 -2.19 -9.66
N GLY A 20 1.24 -0.94 -10.14
CA GLY A 20 1.01 -0.57 -11.53
C GLY A 20 2.07 -1.15 -12.47
N LEU A 21 3.33 -1.21 -12.04
CA LEU A 21 4.39 -1.88 -12.80
C LEU A 21 4.09 -3.38 -12.98
N ASN A 22 3.58 -4.05 -11.95
CA ASN A 22 3.16 -5.45 -12.07
C ASN A 22 2.04 -5.66 -13.09
N TRP A 23 1.20 -4.65 -13.35
CA TRP A 23 0.17 -4.70 -14.39
C TRP A 23 0.69 -4.47 -15.81
N ILE A 24 1.79 -3.73 -15.97
CA ILE A 24 2.36 -3.39 -17.28
C ILE A 24 3.27 -4.51 -17.79
N ILE A 25 3.90 -5.26 -16.89
CA ILE A 25 4.80 -6.36 -17.26
C ILE A 25 3.96 -7.56 -17.72
N ASP A 26 4.30 -8.14 -18.87
CA ASP A 26 3.64 -9.34 -19.47
C ASP A 26 3.71 -10.61 -18.57
N GLY A 27 4.39 -10.52 -17.42
CA GLY A 27 4.53 -11.56 -16.42
C GLY A 27 4.16 -11.05 -15.02
N TYR A 28 3.30 -11.80 -14.32
CA TYR A 28 2.99 -11.54 -12.92
C TYR A 28 4.24 -11.76 -12.07
N SER A 29 4.68 -10.73 -11.36
CA SER A 29 5.86 -10.79 -10.50
C SER A 29 5.43 -10.78 -9.05
N GLU A 30 5.31 -11.97 -8.44
CA GLU A 30 4.90 -12.11 -7.04
C GLU A 30 5.73 -11.25 -6.06
N PRO A 31 7.07 -11.12 -6.20
CA PRO A 31 7.86 -10.27 -5.32
C PRO A 31 7.47 -8.80 -5.39
N ILE A 32 7.18 -8.27 -6.59
CA ILE A 32 6.81 -6.86 -6.79
C ILE A 32 5.49 -6.57 -6.09
N VAL A 33 4.52 -7.47 -6.23
CA VAL A 33 3.23 -7.32 -5.56
C VAL A 33 3.38 -7.43 -4.04
N LEU A 34 4.22 -8.33 -3.55
CA LEU A 34 4.52 -8.44 -2.12
C LEU A 34 5.15 -7.15 -1.56
N PHE A 35 6.13 -6.56 -2.24
CA PHE A 35 6.70 -5.27 -1.85
C PHE A 35 5.66 -4.13 -1.90
N SER A 36 4.74 -4.16 -2.87
CA SER A 36 3.63 -3.21 -2.95
C SER A 36 2.74 -3.29 -1.70
N PHE A 37 2.33 -4.50 -1.31
CA PHE A 37 1.53 -4.72 -0.11
C PHE A 37 2.25 -4.30 1.18
N ILE A 38 3.55 -4.58 1.30
CA ILE A 38 4.34 -4.12 2.44
C ILE A 38 4.37 -2.58 2.48
N SER A 39 4.59 -1.92 1.34
CA SER A 39 4.56 -0.45 1.26
C SER A 39 3.21 0.11 1.69
N PHE A 40 2.10 -0.51 1.26
CA PHE A 40 0.76 -0.11 1.67
C PHE A 40 0.52 -0.32 3.18
N LEU A 41 0.91 -1.45 3.74
CA LEU A 41 0.77 -1.75 5.16
C LEU A 41 1.55 -0.75 6.02
N VAL A 42 2.83 -0.52 5.69
CA VAL A 42 3.68 0.44 6.42
C VAL A 42 3.12 1.86 6.27
N GLY A 43 2.66 2.24 5.08
CA GLY A 43 2.06 3.54 4.80
C GLY A 43 0.76 3.81 5.59
N ILE A 44 -0.09 2.80 5.75
CA ILE A 44 -1.30 2.87 6.59
C ILE A 44 -0.92 3.04 8.06
N VAL A 45 0.03 2.25 8.57
CA VAL A 45 0.48 2.34 9.96
C VAL A 45 1.04 3.74 10.25
N LEU A 46 1.84 4.30 9.34
CA LEU A 46 2.36 5.67 9.48
C LEU A 46 1.24 6.72 9.42
N SER A 47 0.20 6.50 8.60
CA SER A 47 -0.97 7.36 8.55
C SER A 47 -1.72 7.37 9.90
N PHE A 48 -1.92 6.20 10.52
CA PHE A 48 -2.50 6.09 11.86
C PHE A 48 -1.62 6.76 12.92
N ILE A 49 -0.29 6.59 12.86
CA ILE A 49 0.66 7.26 13.76
C ILE A 49 0.56 8.79 13.61
N ALA A 50 0.42 9.32 12.39
CA ALA A 50 0.26 10.75 12.14
C ALA A 50 -1.04 11.30 12.74
N VAL A 51 -2.12 10.51 12.69
CA VAL A 51 -3.40 10.83 13.35
C VAL A 51 -3.25 10.81 14.87
N ALA A 52 -2.64 9.75 15.43
CA ALA A 52 -2.43 9.60 16.87
C ALA A 52 -1.54 10.70 17.46
N LYS A 53 -0.47 11.09 16.74
CA LYS A 53 0.41 12.22 17.12
C LYS A 53 -0.23 13.59 16.90
N ARG A 54 -1.51 13.66 16.51
CA ARG A 54 -2.28 14.88 16.26
C ARG A 54 -1.52 15.87 15.36
N GLU A 55 -0.89 15.38 14.29
CA GLU A 55 -0.22 16.28 13.34
C GLU A 55 -1.21 17.34 12.82
N LYS A 56 -0.77 18.61 12.74
CA LYS A 56 -1.64 19.72 12.33
C LYS A 56 -1.94 19.62 10.82
N GLY A 57 -3.22 19.69 10.47
CA GLY A 57 -3.72 19.77 9.10
C GLY A 57 -4.58 18.58 8.66
N THR A 58 -5.31 18.79 7.56
CA THR A 58 -6.24 17.82 6.95
C THR A 58 -5.53 16.68 6.22
N LEU A 59 -4.25 16.86 5.88
CA LEU A 59 -3.42 15.89 5.11
C LEU A 59 -3.39 14.49 5.74
N LYS A 60 -3.43 14.37 7.07
CA LYS A 60 -3.44 13.07 7.76
C LYS A 60 -4.71 12.25 7.48
N PHE A 61 -5.86 12.92 7.39
CA PHE A 61 -7.12 12.26 7.09
C PHE A 61 -7.23 11.93 5.60
N ILE A 62 -6.76 12.84 4.74
CA ILE A 62 -6.72 12.60 3.29
C ILE A 62 -5.82 11.39 3.00
N SER A 63 -4.61 11.34 3.58
CA SER A 63 -3.70 10.19 3.44
C SER A 63 -4.40 8.89 3.86
N LEU A 64 -5.03 8.87 5.04
CA LEU A 64 -5.70 7.68 5.56
C LEU A 64 -6.86 7.23 4.64
N ILE A 65 -7.73 8.15 4.22
CA ILE A 65 -8.86 7.85 3.33
C ILE A 65 -8.35 7.31 1.99
N SER A 66 -7.32 7.94 1.42
CA SER A 66 -6.72 7.49 0.15
C SER A 66 -6.21 6.06 0.24
N PHE A 67 -5.58 5.65 1.36
CA PHE A 67 -5.17 4.26 1.54
C PHE A 67 -6.34 3.27 1.52
N PHE A 68 -7.46 3.60 2.18
CA PHE A 68 -8.66 2.76 2.14
C PHE A 68 -9.25 2.66 0.74
N VAL A 69 -9.31 3.76 0.00
CA VAL A 69 -9.79 3.77 -1.39
C VAL A 69 -8.90 2.89 -2.28
N VAL A 70 -7.57 3.03 -2.16
CA VAL A 70 -6.62 2.24 -2.96
C VAL A 70 -6.74 0.75 -2.63
N MET A 71 -6.75 0.36 -1.35
CA MET A 71 -6.93 -1.04 -0.96
C MET A 71 -8.29 -1.61 -1.43
N PHE A 72 -9.34 -0.81 -1.38
CA PHE A 72 -10.66 -1.20 -1.88
C PHE A 72 -10.61 -1.48 -3.37
N LEU A 73 -10.01 -0.59 -4.18
CA LEU A 73 -9.85 -0.80 -5.61
C LEU A 73 -9.04 -2.06 -5.93
N ILE A 74 -7.92 -2.27 -5.24
CA ILE A 74 -7.09 -3.48 -5.42
C ILE A 74 -7.91 -4.75 -5.13
N THR A 75 -8.64 -4.76 -4.02
CA THR A 75 -9.48 -5.91 -3.63
C THR A 75 -10.64 -6.12 -4.61
N TRP A 76 -11.16 -5.04 -5.20
CA TRP A 76 -12.25 -5.09 -6.16
C TRP A 76 -11.81 -5.65 -7.52
N PHE A 77 -10.68 -5.18 -8.06
CA PHE A 77 -10.19 -5.63 -9.36
C PHE A 77 -9.49 -7.00 -9.29
N GLU A 78 -8.78 -7.28 -8.20
CA GLU A 78 -7.93 -8.46 -8.06
C GLU A 78 -8.20 -9.16 -6.70
N PRO A 79 -9.42 -9.69 -6.47
CA PRO A 79 -9.84 -10.19 -5.16
C PRO A 79 -8.99 -11.36 -4.64
N PHE A 80 -8.40 -12.15 -5.54
CA PHE A 80 -7.59 -13.31 -5.19
C PHE A 80 -6.09 -13.01 -5.06
N GLN A 81 -5.68 -11.76 -5.19
CA GLN A 81 -4.26 -11.40 -5.21
C GLN A 81 -3.55 -11.69 -3.89
N VAL A 82 -4.25 -11.45 -2.77
CA VAL A 82 -3.75 -11.78 -1.43
C VAL A 82 -3.54 -13.30 -1.30
N LEU A 83 -4.50 -14.10 -1.77
CA LEU A 83 -4.36 -15.56 -1.76
C LEU A 83 -3.18 -16.01 -2.62
N ARG A 84 -3.02 -15.45 -3.83
CA ARG A 84 -1.91 -15.77 -4.74
C ARG A 84 -0.55 -15.54 -4.07
N ILE A 85 -0.38 -14.41 -3.39
CA ILE A 85 0.87 -14.12 -2.65
C ILE A 85 1.08 -15.13 -1.52
N ILE A 86 0.05 -15.45 -0.74
CA ILE A 86 0.16 -16.41 0.36
C ILE A 86 0.56 -17.80 -0.17
N THR A 87 -0.06 -18.24 -1.27
CA THR A 87 0.25 -19.52 -1.92
C THR A 87 1.68 -19.54 -2.45
N TRP A 88 2.12 -18.46 -3.12
CA TRP A 88 3.48 -18.34 -3.61
C TRP A 88 4.50 -18.37 -2.47
N LEU A 89 4.27 -17.60 -1.40
CA LEU A 89 5.16 -17.56 -0.24
C LEU A 89 5.29 -18.92 0.44
N LYS A 90 4.19 -19.69 0.49
CA LYS A 90 4.19 -21.07 0.97
C LYS A 90 5.01 -22.00 0.07
N ASN A 91 4.99 -21.79 -1.23
CA ASN A 91 5.69 -22.64 -2.20
C ASN A 91 7.19 -22.29 -2.34
N VAL A 92 7.60 -21.09 -1.94
CA VAL A 92 9.00 -20.65 -1.89
C VAL A 92 9.72 -21.15 -0.61
N SER A 93 8.95 -21.44 0.45
CA SER A 93 9.45 -22.07 1.69
C SER A 93 9.57 -23.58 1.57
#